data_AF-A0A9W6WRY2-F1
#
_entry.id   AF-A0A9W6WRY2-F1
#
_cell.length_a   1.000
_cell.length_b   1.000
_cell.length_c   1.000
_cell.angle_alpha   90.00
_cell.angle_beta   90.00
_cell.angle_gamma   90.00
#
_symmetry.space_group_name_H-M   'P 1'
#
loop_
_entity.id
_entity.type
_entity.pdbx_description
1 polymer ?
#
loop_
_entity_poly.entity_id
_entity_poly.type
_entity_poly.pdbx_seq_one_letter_code
_entity_poly.pdbx_strand_id
1 'polypeptide(L)'
;MSVPTAFPRVNSAWGADELAQLVQAWEEVVADPKDRLVLSTAERAALHARFCALSGSAKRSLSSITRQHHRLSTSYRLIVDTNRKSLQSGSAGWFDLSAAEQHELRRTHNKKEKGIIMVSHDLFRKLDRICGGTGASNPPLKKKQRPKSTPIVKAAKPPTHNHHKKKNPAPPPEPGDGMSDTSDLMQKSTWTARDWKLLVDAWKEAADDFLNYGNDPTEKVKLPNWLIRQKFVDLGGSGDISVGSIPAKKRCVIHSYQFIRQCVTGLEALDGSDWFDLSFNERFRLQRKLVSPKSSQRVGCELDRETYHKITSIIEKEDELGAVTGQKRKRSHKKARKPSVASDVPSEESLPRSPSPSPSRDEEEMSDPEESQPRRRYAHPPVYEDMDESQVDEKVIESLLEAQNARFEQLMHDLREERMEERKQNQAMLLEILHQRTPPEDPRQNAFYMETLVSKQQEQLMDLFAQMHKERQQEREDFHALLRQLCSRPRL
;
A
#
# COMPACT_ATOMS: atom_id res chain seq x y z
N MET A 1 40.41 14.73 30.08
CA MET A 1 39.24 15.23 29.34
C MET A 1 38.88 14.19 28.29
N SER A 2 37.84 13.40 28.55
CA SER A 2 37.47 12.28 27.69
C SER A 2 36.51 12.76 26.60
N VAL A 3 36.93 12.63 25.34
CA VAL A 3 36.14 13.03 24.16
C VAL A 3 34.98 12.02 24.00
N PRO A 4 33.72 12.48 23.92
CA PRO A 4 32.59 11.58 23.72
C PRO A 4 32.65 10.98 22.32
N THR A 5 32.80 9.67 22.25
CA THR A 5 32.80 8.89 21.02
C THR A 5 31.41 8.96 20.37
N ALA A 6 31.29 9.70 19.27
CA ALA A 6 30.06 9.82 18.51
C ALA A 6 29.77 8.49 17.78
N PHE A 7 28.89 7.67 18.34
CA PHE A 7 28.35 6.53 17.60
C PHE A 7 27.49 7.04 16.44
N PRO A 8 27.58 6.43 15.24
CA PRO A 8 26.76 6.81 14.09
C PRO A 8 25.29 6.70 14.48
N ARG A 9 24.59 7.84 14.45
CA ARG A 9 23.14 7.93 14.71
C ARG A 9 22.41 7.20 13.58
N VAL A 10 22.24 5.89 13.73
CA VAL A 10 21.25 5.15 12.97
C VAL A 10 19.90 5.79 13.30
N ASN A 11 19.17 6.22 12.25
CA ASN A 11 17.87 6.89 12.28
C ASN A 11 16.74 6.07 12.93
N SER A 12 16.97 5.52 14.11
CA SER A 12 15.92 4.99 14.95
C SER A 12 15.30 6.18 15.68
N ALA A 13 14.02 6.44 15.37
CA ALA A 13 13.24 7.49 16.00
C ALA A 13 13.10 7.32 17.53
N TRP A 14 13.74 6.34 18.16
CA TRP A 14 13.79 6.05 19.60
C TRP A 14 15.25 5.75 20.00
N GLY A 15 15.76 6.47 21.00
CA GLY A 15 17.10 6.24 21.54
C GLY A 15 17.18 5.00 22.43
N ALA A 16 18.40 4.47 22.66
CA ALA A 16 18.60 3.32 23.54
C ALA A 16 18.14 3.60 24.98
N ASP A 17 18.50 4.78 25.53
CA ASP A 17 18.08 5.20 26.87
C ASP A 17 16.57 5.36 26.98
N GLU A 18 15.94 5.89 25.92
CA GLU A 18 14.49 6.07 25.84
C GLU A 18 13.76 4.71 25.83
N LEU A 19 14.30 3.71 25.13
CA LEU A 19 13.78 2.34 25.16
C LEU A 19 13.97 1.69 26.53
N ALA A 20 15.09 1.93 27.19
CA ALA A 20 15.33 1.43 28.55
C ALA A 20 14.33 2.05 29.56
N GLN A 21 14.05 3.35 29.46
CA GLN A 21 13.03 4.04 30.26
C GLN A 21 11.62 3.50 29.98
N LEU A 22 11.30 3.19 28.72
CA LEU A 22 10.00 2.58 28.37
C LEU A 22 9.82 1.20 28.99
N VAL A 23 10.85 0.35 28.92
CA VAL A 23 10.81 -0.98 29.54
C VAL A 23 10.74 -0.90 31.06
N GLN A 24 11.44 0.06 31.68
CA GLN A 24 11.34 0.31 33.12
C GLN A 24 9.93 0.78 33.52
N ALA A 25 9.35 1.73 32.79
CA ALA A 25 7.97 2.17 33.03
C ALA A 25 6.97 1.02 32.89
N TRP A 26 7.22 0.10 31.96
CA TRP A 26 6.40 -1.10 31.79
C TRP A 26 6.49 -2.04 32.99
N GLU A 27 7.69 -2.34 33.48
CA GLU A 27 7.92 -3.16 34.68
C GLU A 27 7.18 -2.60 35.91
N GLU A 28 7.14 -1.28 36.08
CA GLU A 28 6.52 -0.63 37.25
C GLU A 28 4.99 -0.53 37.18
N VAL A 29 4.40 -0.56 35.98
CA VAL A 29 2.95 -0.34 35.79
C VAL A 29 2.17 -1.65 35.66
N VAL A 30 2.77 -2.71 35.10
CA VAL A 30 2.05 -3.95 34.79
C VAL A 30 2.32 -4.99 35.86
N ALA A 31 1.33 -5.16 36.76
CA ALA A 31 1.43 -6.04 37.93
C ALA A 31 1.51 -7.53 37.61
N ASP A 32 0.89 -7.97 36.50
CA ASP A 32 1.02 -9.34 35.98
C ASP A 32 1.36 -9.33 34.48
N PRO A 33 2.66 -9.35 34.15
CA PRO A 33 3.14 -9.25 32.77
C PRO A 33 2.94 -10.52 31.94
N LYS A 34 2.55 -11.65 32.55
CA LYS A 34 2.54 -12.96 31.89
C LYS A 34 1.47 -13.10 30.80
N ASP A 35 0.37 -12.34 30.91
CA ASP A 35 -0.81 -12.52 30.06
C ASP A 35 -1.16 -11.29 29.20
N ARG A 36 -0.31 -10.26 29.18
CA ARG A 36 -0.68 -8.93 28.66
C ARG A 36 0.32 -8.33 27.69
N LEU A 37 0.66 -9.08 26.64
CA LEU A 37 1.22 -8.49 25.40
C LEU A 37 0.28 -7.44 24.78
N VAL A 38 -0.97 -7.38 25.25
CA VAL A 38 -1.96 -6.34 24.96
C VAL A 38 -2.33 -5.61 26.25
N LEU A 39 -1.93 -4.34 26.33
CA LEU A 39 -2.29 -3.46 27.46
C LEU A 39 -3.73 -2.96 27.32
N SER A 40 -4.48 -2.98 28.41
CA SER A 40 -5.78 -2.32 28.53
C SER A 40 -5.63 -0.80 28.34
N THR A 41 -6.74 -0.10 28.10
CA THR A 41 -6.74 1.36 27.95
C THR A 41 -6.20 2.08 29.18
N ALA A 42 -6.53 1.60 30.38
CA ALA A 42 -6.04 2.16 31.64
C ALA A 42 -4.52 1.94 31.80
N GLU A 43 -4.02 0.73 31.51
CA GLU A 43 -2.58 0.42 31.56
C GLU A 43 -1.78 1.23 30.54
N ARG A 44 -2.33 1.48 29.34
CA ARG A 44 -1.68 2.35 28.34
C ARG A 44 -1.50 3.78 28.86
N ALA A 45 -2.52 4.33 29.50
CA ALA A 45 -2.44 5.66 30.10
C ALA A 45 -1.43 5.70 31.27
N ALA A 46 -1.45 4.68 32.14
CA ALA A 46 -0.50 4.56 33.25
C ALA A 46 0.95 4.39 32.76
N LEU A 47 1.17 3.58 31.72
CA LEU A 47 2.48 3.41 31.09
C LEU A 47 3.00 4.73 30.53
N HIS A 48 2.14 5.49 29.84
CA HIS A 48 2.53 6.80 29.30
C HIS A 48 2.88 7.81 30.40
N ALA A 49 2.04 7.91 31.43
CA ALA A 49 2.31 8.78 32.58
C ALA A 49 3.64 8.42 33.26
N ARG A 50 3.91 7.13 33.47
CA ARG A 50 5.15 6.69 34.11
C ARG A 50 6.38 6.92 33.23
N PHE A 51 6.28 6.68 31.92
CA PHE A 51 7.35 7.00 30.98
C PHE A 51 7.67 8.50 30.97
N CYS A 52 6.67 9.38 30.98
CA CYS A 52 6.90 10.82 31.05
C CYS A 52 7.60 11.23 32.35
N ALA A 53 7.30 10.57 33.48
CA ALA A 53 8.00 10.79 34.74
C ALA A 53 9.47 10.35 34.69
N LEU A 54 9.78 9.20 34.08
CA LEU A 54 11.17 8.70 33.97
C LEU A 54 12.01 9.46 32.95
N SER A 55 11.42 9.86 31.82
CA SER A 55 12.13 10.57 30.75
C SER A 55 12.31 12.07 31.01
N GLY A 56 11.62 12.62 32.01
CA GLY A 56 11.62 14.06 32.32
C GLY A 56 11.02 14.92 31.21
N SER A 57 10.38 14.34 30.20
CA SER A 57 9.82 15.09 29.08
C SER A 57 8.54 14.46 28.51
N ALA A 58 7.55 15.29 28.22
CA ALA A 58 6.31 14.86 27.55
C ALA A 58 6.45 14.78 26.01
N LYS A 59 7.67 14.55 25.49
CA LYS A 59 7.96 14.61 24.05
C LYS A 59 7.26 13.52 23.23
N ARG A 60 6.83 12.42 23.87
CA ARG A 60 6.15 11.31 23.19
C ARG A 60 4.68 11.28 23.53
N SER A 61 3.86 11.19 22.48
CA SER A 61 2.42 10.97 22.62
C SER A 61 2.10 9.56 23.11
N LEU A 62 0.95 9.41 23.79
CA LEU A 62 0.40 8.11 24.23
C LEU A 62 0.39 7.07 23.11
N SER A 63 -0.02 7.48 21.90
CA SER A 63 -0.05 6.63 20.71
C SER A 63 1.35 6.15 20.29
N SER A 64 2.37 7.00 20.42
CA SER A 64 3.76 6.64 20.11
C SER A 64 4.29 5.59 21.09
N ILE A 65 4.07 5.82 22.39
CA ILE A 65 4.47 4.88 23.47
C ILE A 65 3.78 3.53 23.31
N THR A 66 2.46 3.53 23.10
CA THR A 66 1.67 2.31 22.90
C THR A 66 2.17 1.52 21.69
N ARG A 67 2.46 2.20 20.58
CA ARG A 67 2.99 1.56 19.37
C ARG A 67 4.37 0.97 19.63
N GLN A 68 5.24 1.69 20.33
CA GLN A 68 6.58 1.22 20.62
C GLN A 68 6.58 0.03 21.59
N HIS A 69 5.73 0.04 22.62
CA HIS A 69 5.48 -1.10 23.49
C HIS A 69 5.09 -2.35 22.69
N HIS A 70 4.14 -2.21 21.75
CA HIS A 70 3.71 -3.33 20.90
C HIS A 70 4.86 -3.87 20.03
N ARG A 71 5.72 -2.99 19.51
CA ARG A 71 6.91 -3.39 18.74
C ARG A 71 7.93 -4.14 19.60
N LEU A 72 8.19 -3.68 20.83
CA LEU A 72 9.04 -4.38 21.80
C LEU A 72 8.49 -5.77 22.13
N SER A 73 7.19 -5.86 22.44
CA SER A 73 6.49 -7.12 22.72
C SER A 73 6.61 -8.12 21.56
N THR A 74 6.43 -7.63 20.33
CA THR A 74 6.53 -8.45 19.11
C THR A 74 7.97 -8.92 18.88
N SER A 75 8.94 -8.03 19.10
CA SER A 75 10.36 -8.36 18.95
C SER A 75 10.82 -9.37 20.00
N TYR A 76 10.36 -9.23 21.24
CA TYR A 76 10.62 -10.20 22.32
C TYR A 76 10.09 -11.59 21.97
N ARG A 77 8.84 -11.71 21.50
CA ARG A 77 8.27 -13.00 21.06
C ARG A 77 9.11 -13.66 19.98
N LEU A 78 9.52 -12.91 18.96
CA LEU A 78 10.38 -13.43 17.90
C LEU A 78 11.69 -13.99 18.48
N ILE A 79 12.33 -13.26 19.37
CA ILE A 79 13.60 -13.68 19.99
C ILE A 79 13.40 -14.96 20.82
N VAL A 80 12.35 -15.03 21.64
CA VAL A 80 12.03 -16.22 22.44
C VAL A 80 11.72 -17.42 21.56
N ASP A 81 10.92 -17.25 20.50
CA ASP A 81 10.58 -18.33 19.58
C ASP A 81 11.81 -18.83 18.80
N THR A 82 12.69 -17.91 18.36
CA THR A 82 13.95 -18.27 17.72
C THR A 82 14.86 -19.02 18.67
N ASN A 83 15.04 -18.53 19.91
CA ASN A 83 15.87 -19.19 20.92
C ASN A 83 15.33 -20.58 21.29
N ARG A 84 14.01 -20.72 21.41
CA ARG A 84 13.36 -22.02 21.67
C ARG A 84 13.61 -23.00 20.54
N LYS A 85 13.47 -22.56 19.29
CA LYS A 85 13.75 -23.40 18.11
C LYS A 85 15.23 -23.77 18.02
N SER A 86 16.11 -22.81 18.29
CA SER A 86 17.55 -23.02 18.31
C SER A 86 17.97 -24.07 19.33
N LEU A 87 17.37 -24.06 20.53
CA LEU A 87 17.59 -25.08 21.55
C LEU A 87 17.12 -26.48 21.08
N GLN A 88 16.00 -26.54 20.33
CA GLN A 88 15.48 -27.80 19.79
C GLN A 88 16.33 -28.35 18.64
N SER A 89 16.88 -27.48 17.79
CA SER A 89 17.68 -27.88 16.62
C SER A 89 19.19 -27.90 16.87
N GLY A 90 19.67 -27.49 18.05
CA GLY A 90 21.09 -27.31 18.34
C GLY A 90 21.76 -26.19 17.53
N SER A 91 20.98 -25.25 16.98
CA SER A 91 21.52 -24.13 16.20
C SER A 91 21.87 -22.93 17.09
N ALA A 92 22.60 -21.95 16.55
CA ALA A 92 22.91 -20.69 17.25
C ALA A 92 21.64 -19.93 17.71
N GLY A 93 21.67 -19.38 18.92
CA GLY A 93 20.59 -18.56 19.47
C GLY A 93 20.52 -17.18 18.82
N TRP A 94 19.45 -16.43 19.04
CA TRP A 94 19.22 -15.12 18.41
C TRP A 94 20.41 -14.16 18.52
N PHE A 95 21.05 -14.11 19.70
CA PHE A 95 22.17 -13.21 19.96
C PHE A 95 23.52 -13.72 19.43
N ASP A 96 23.59 -14.99 19.04
CA ASP A 96 24.75 -15.62 18.42
C ASP A 96 24.70 -15.54 16.89
N LEU A 97 23.51 -15.26 16.32
CA LEU A 97 23.33 -15.02 14.90
C LEU A 97 24.05 -13.75 14.45
N SER A 98 24.60 -13.78 13.24
CA SER A 98 25.16 -12.59 12.60
C SER A 98 24.09 -11.51 12.37
N ALA A 99 24.52 -10.24 12.25
CA ALA A 99 23.60 -9.13 11.99
C ALA A 99 22.79 -9.31 10.70
N ALA A 100 23.36 -9.99 9.69
CA ALA A 100 22.69 -10.31 8.43
C ALA A 100 21.55 -11.33 8.63
N GLU A 101 21.79 -12.40 9.39
CA GLU A 101 20.80 -13.42 9.71
C GLU A 101 19.67 -12.86 10.58
N GLN A 102 20.01 -12.07 11.61
CA GLN A 102 19.02 -11.36 12.42
C GLN A 102 18.17 -10.43 11.55
N HIS A 103 18.75 -9.77 10.55
CA HIS A 103 18.00 -8.94 9.61
C HIS A 103 17.07 -9.76 8.71
N GLU A 104 17.51 -10.92 8.21
CA GLU A 104 16.68 -11.79 7.37
C GLU A 104 15.50 -12.41 8.13
N LEU A 105 15.74 -12.87 9.37
CA LEU A 105 14.65 -13.33 10.25
C LEU A 105 13.63 -12.21 10.52
N ARG A 106 14.10 -10.96 10.70
CA ARG A 106 13.18 -9.82 10.81
C ARG A 106 12.43 -9.54 9.52
N ARG A 107 13.06 -9.64 8.34
CA ARG A 107 12.38 -9.44 7.05
C ARG A 107 11.28 -10.47 6.84
N THR A 108 11.59 -11.75 7.04
CA THR A 108 10.63 -12.84 6.86
C THR A 108 9.45 -12.71 7.81
N HIS A 109 9.70 -12.33 9.07
CA HIS A 109 8.66 -12.10 10.06
C HIS A 109 7.86 -10.79 9.83
N ASN A 110 8.51 -9.72 9.35
CA ASN A 110 7.85 -8.43 9.07
C ASN A 110 6.78 -8.52 7.97
N LYS A 111 6.83 -9.54 7.10
CA LYS A 111 5.75 -9.83 6.14
C LYS A 111 4.42 -10.14 6.84
N LYS A 112 4.48 -10.73 8.05
CA LYS A 112 3.31 -11.10 8.86
C LYS A 112 2.99 -10.05 9.93
N GLU A 113 4.01 -9.58 10.64
CA GLU A 113 3.85 -8.60 11.72
C GLU A 113 4.83 -7.43 11.54
N LYS A 114 4.32 -6.26 11.13
CA LYS A 114 5.15 -5.08 10.86
C LYS A 114 5.69 -4.45 12.15
N GLY A 115 6.98 -4.10 12.14
CA GLY A 115 7.57 -3.16 13.10
C GLY A 115 8.52 -3.77 14.11
N ILE A 116 9.19 -4.87 13.77
CA ILE A 116 10.21 -5.46 14.64
C ILE A 116 11.40 -4.51 14.77
N ILE A 117 11.83 -4.26 16.01
CA ILE A 117 12.96 -3.38 16.32
C ILE A 117 14.18 -4.20 16.75
N MET A 118 15.36 -3.61 16.68
CA MET A 118 16.55 -4.21 17.29
C MET A 118 16.42 -4.15 18.81
N VAL A 119 16.60 -5.29 19.47
CA VAL A 119 16.60 -5.41 20.92
C VAL A 119 18.02 -5.82 21.31
N SER A 120 18.69 -4.99 22.11
CA SER A 120 20.01 -5.34 22.66
C SER A 120 19.87 -6.44 23.70
N HIS A 121 20.97 -7.13 24.00
CA HIS A 121 20.99 -8.22 24.97
C HIS A 121 20.48 -7.78 26.36
N ASP A 122 20.89 -6.60 26.83
CA ASP A 122 20.45 -6.08 28.13
C ASP A 122 18.98 -5.70 28.16
N LEU A 123 18.46 -5.16 27.04
CA LEU A 123 17.04 -4.86 26.93
C LEU A 123 16.20 -6.15 26.91
N PHE A 124 16.70 -7.19 26.23
CA PHE A 124 16.07 -8.50 26.22
C PHE A 124 16.02 -9.12 27.62
N ARG A 125 17.10 -9.07 28.41
CA ARG A 125 17.09 -9.56 29.80
C ARG A 125 16.01 -8.87 30.65
N LYS A 126 15.82 -7.56 30.48
CA LYS A 126 14.75 -6.82 31.19
C LYS A 126 13.36 -7.25 30.71
N LEU A 127 13.17 -7.37 29.39
CA LEU A 127 11.92 -7.86 28.81
C LEU A 127 11.61 -9.30 29.24
N ASP A 128 12.61 -10.15 29.37
CA ASP A 128 12.48 -11.54 29.81
C ASP A 128 12.11 -11.65 31.29
N ARG A 129 12.65 -10.76 32.13
CA ARG A 129 12.20 -10.64 33.53
C ARG A 129 10.72 -10.27 33.63
N ILE A 130 10.29 -9.33 32.79
CA ILE A 130 8.90 -8.88 32.72
C ILE A 130 8.03 -10.02 32.16
N CYS A 131 8.27 -10.48 30.92
CA CYS A 131 7.36 -11.36 30.20
C CYS A 131 7.58 -12.86 30.47
N GLY A 132 8.82 -13.28 30.70
CA GLY A 132 9.23 -14.69 30.79
C GLY A 132 8.81 -15.38 32.09
N GLY A 133 8.44 -14.60 33.12
CA GLY A 133 7.73 -15.12 34.28
C GLY A 133 8.50 -16.15 35.13
N THR A 134 9.77 -16.41 34.82
CA THR A 134 10.72 -17.19 35.61
C THR A 134 11.14 -16.37 36.83
N GLY A 135 10.17 -16.17 37.72
CA GLY A 135 10.38 -15.60 39.04
C GLY A 135 11.36 -16.46 39.83
N ALA A 136 12.64 -16.14 39.73
CA ALA A 136 13.66 -16.49 40.73
C ALA A 136 13.63 -15.53 41.93
N SER A 137 12.48 -14.89 42.18
CA SER A 137 12.25 -14.01 43.34
C SER A 137 11.19 -14.60 44.26
N ASN A 138 11.47 -15.79 44.81
CA ASN A 138 11.14 -16.04 46.21
C ASN A 138 12.41 -15.73 47.02
N PRO A 139 12.53 -14.57 47.69
CA PRO A 139 13.42 -14.50 48.84
C PRO A 139 12.93 -15.51 49.89
N PRO A 140 13.81 -16.21 50.61
CA PRO A 140 13.40 -17.16 51.63
C PRO A 140 12.60 -16.44 52.71
N LEU A 141 11.28 -16.66 52.71
CA LEU A 141 10.39 -16.33 53.81
C LEU A 141 10.96 -16.97 55.07
N LYS A 142 11.46 -16.13 55.97
CA LYS A 142 11.79 -16.50 57.34
C LYS A 142 10.60 -17.28 57.91
N LYS A 143 10.82 -18.55 58.28
CA LYS A 143 9.92 -19.36 59.10
C LYS A 143 9.55 -18.57 60.35
N LYS A 144 8.40 -17.90 60.34
CA LYS A 144 7.78 -17.37 61.56
C LYS A 144 6.97 -18.50 62.15
N GLN A 145 7.53 -19.11 63.20
CA GLN A 145 6.85 -20.08 64.05
C GLN A 145 5.49 -19.54 64.48
N ARG A 146 4.45 -20.35 64.28
CA ARG A 146 3.17 -20.22 64.99
C ARG A 146 3.41 -20.48 66.48
N PRO A 147 2.74 -19.74 67.37
CA PRO A 147 2.11 -20.35 68.53
C PRO A 147 0.60 -20.48 68.31
N LYS A 148 0.08 -21.56 68.87
CA LYS A 148 -1.31 -22.01 68.93
C LYS A 148 -2.16 -21.14 69.88
N SER A 149 -3.49 -21.34 69.79
CA SER A 149 -4.57 -21.06 70.76
C SER A 149 -5.10 -19.61 70.74
N THR A 150 -6.40 -19.29 70.79
CA THR A 150 -7.70 -19.98 70.95
C THR A 150 -8.81 -18.93 70.62
N PRO A 151 -10.13 -19.24 70.68
CA PRO A 151 -11.15 -18.63 69.81
C PRO A 151 -12.13 -17.66 70.50
N ILE A 152 -13.06 -17.13 69.68
CA ILE A 152 -14.36 -16.50 70.02
C ILE A 152 -14.31 -15.01 70.42
N VAL A 153 -15.02 -14.16 69.68
CA VAL A 153 -16.18 -13.32 70.11
C VAL A 153 -16.59 -12.37 68.96
N LYS A 154 -17.90 -12.31 68.72
CA LYS A 154 -18.65 -11.37 67.87
C LYS A 154 -18.59 -9.94 68.43
N ALA A 155 -18.38 -8.93 67.59
CA ALA A 155 -18.88 -7.54 67.75
C ALA A 155 -18.52 -6.74 66.49
N ALA A 156 -19.48 -6.30 65.68
CA ALA A 156 -20.14 -4.99 65.73
C ALA A 156 -19.31 -3.85 65.12
N LYS A 157 -19.90 -3.19 64.11
CA LYS A 157 -19.39 -2.03 63.34
C LYS A 157 -19.11 -0.81 64.23
N PRO A 158 -18.25 0.12 63.76
CA PRO A 158 -18.73 1.51 63.58
C PRO A 158 -18.24 2.17 62.27
N PRO A 159 -18.80 3.36 61.92
CA PRO A 159 -18.77 3.92 60.57
C PRO A 159 -17.58 4.86 60.35
N THR A 160 -16.99 4.84 59.16
CA THR A 160 -16.01 5.85 58.75
C THR A 160 -16.67 6.96 57.93
N HIS A 161 -16.48 8.16 58.49
CA HIS A 161 -16.90 9.49 58.09
C HIS A 161 -16.59 9.83 56.63
N ASN A 162 -17.61 10.27 55.90
CA ASN A 162 -17.46 10.98 54.62
C ASN A 162 -17.04 12.44 54.90
N HIS A 163 -15.85 12.84 54.46
CA HIS A 163 -15.45 14.24 54.38
C HIS A 163 -15.45 14.69 52.91
N HIS A 164 -16.56 15.29 52.48
CA HIS A 164 -16.60 16.15 51.30
C HIS A 164 -15.90 17.48 51.60
N LYS A 165 -14.69 17.68 51.06
CA LYS A 165 -14.05 19.00 51.05
C LYS A 165 -14.37 19.70 49.73
N LYS A 166 -15.39 20.55 49.82
CA LYS A 166 -15.75 21.63 48.87
C LYS A 166 -14.52 22.53 48.67
N LYS A 167 -14.08 22.74 47.42
CA LYS A 167 -13.13 23.80 47.07
C LYS A 167 -13.79 24.66 45.98
N ASN A 168 -14.10 25.91 46.34
CA ASN A 168 -14.63 26.92 45.43
C ASN A 168 -13.56 27.35 44.41
N PRO A 169 -13.99 27.83 43.22
CA PRO A 169 -13.10 28.26 42.14
C PRO A 169 -12.63 29.71 42.34
N ALA A 170 -11.42 29.99 41.86
CA ALA A 170 -10.86 31.34 41.73
C ALA A 170 -11.28 31.98 40.39
N PRO A 171 -11.36 33.32 40.33
CA PRO A 171 -11.96 34.08 39.22
C PRO A 171 -11.12 34.10 37.93
N PRO A 172 -11.76 34.36 36.77
CA PRO A 172 -11.10 34.31 35.47
C PRO A 172 -10.28 35.59 35.21
N PRO A 173 -9.09 35.48 34.57
CA PRO A 173 -8.47 36.63 33.94
C PRO A 173 -9.12 36.93 32.59
N GLU A 174 -9.27 38.23 32.36
CA GLU A 174 -9.89 38.93 31.24
C GLU A 174 -9.39 38.55 29.83
N PRO A 175 -10.19 38.82 28.78
CA PRO A 175 -9.90 38.42 27.40
C PRO A 175 -8.82 39.31 26.78
N GLY A 176 -7.64 38.73 26.55
CA GLY A 176 -6.66 39.28 25.63
C GLY A 176 -7.02 38.94 24.19
N ASP A 177 -7.51 39.95 23.47
CA ASP A 177 -7.65 39.95 22.01
C ASP A 177 -6.32 39.62 21.32
N GLY A 178 -6.37 38.76 20.31
CA GLY A 178 -5.29 38.64 19.32
C GLY A 178 -4.54 37.31 19.31
N MET A 179 -5.24 36.18 19.08
CA MET A 179 -4.56 34.94 18.65
C MET A 179 -5.54 33.93 18.01
N SER A 180 -6.32 34.36 17.02
CA SER A 180 -7.29 33.49 16.32
C SER A 180 -7.08 33.55 14.81
N ASP A 181 -6.05 32.87 14.28
CA ASP A 181 -6.03 32.62 12.82
C ASP A 181 -5.18 31.41 12.34
N THR A 182 -4.58 30.62 13.24
CA THR A 182 -3.78 29.45 12.83
C THR A 182 -4.50 28.10 12.98
N SER A 183 -5.66 28.07 13.64
CA SER A 183 -6.46 26.84 13.78
C SER A 183 -7.31 26.52 12.55
N ASP A 184 -7.60 27.51 11.70
CA ASP A 184 -8.51 27.34 10.54
C ASP A 184 -7.79 26.75 9.31
N LEU A 185 -6.46 26.88 9.24
CA LEU A 185 -5.66 26.30 8.17
C LEU A 185 -5.49 24.78 8.29
N MET A 186 -5.63 24.20 9.48
CA MET A 186 -5.48 22.74 9.68
C MET A 186 -6.77 21.94 9.45
N GLN A 187 -7.94 22.58 9.36
CA GLN A 187 -9.21 21.89 9.10
C GLN A 187 -9.49 21.67 7.59
N LYS A 188 -8.70 22.27 6.69
CA LYS A 188 -8.92 22.30 5.23
C LYS A 188 -8.78 20.97 4.49
N SER A 189 -8.44 19.84 5.13
CA SER A 189 -8.25 18.56 4.39
C SER A 189 -9.34 17.50 4.57
N THR A 190 -10.37 17.78 5.38
CA THR A 190 -11.43 16.79 5.63
C THR A 190 -12.52 16.91 4.56
N TRP A 191 -12.57 15.94 3.65
CA TRP A 191 -13.63 15.85 2.64
C TRP A 191 -14.98 15.68 3.32
N THR A 192 -15.92 16.55 2.99
CA THR A 192 -17.29 16.51 3.47
C THR A 192 -18.10 15.43 2.74
N ALA A 193 -19.26 15.05 3.28
CA ALA A 193 -20.19 14.15 2.58
C ALA A 193 -20.61 14.70 1.20
N ARG A 194 -20.73 16.03 1.07
CA ARG A 194 -20.99 16.72 -0.19
C ARG A 194 -19.85 16.50 -1.19
N ASP A 195 -18.59 16.65 -0.77
CA ASP A 195 -17.44 16.46 -1.66
C ASP A 195 -17.37 15.03 -2.19
N TRP A 196 -17.68 14.04 -1.35
CA TRP A 196 -17.75 12.64 -1.78
C TRP A 196 -18.86 12.40 -2.81
N LYS A 197 -20.05 12.98 -2.60
CA LYS A 197 -21.15 12.90 -3.57
C LYS A 197 -20.77 13.53 -4.91
N LEU A 198 -20.22 14.75 -4.88
CA LEU A 198 -19.73 15.46 -6.07
C LEU A 198 -18.66 14.67 -6.82
N LEU A 199 -17.74 14.00 -6.12
CA LEU A 199 -16.73 13.16 -6.77
C LEU A 199 -17.34 11.95 -7.47
N VAL A 200 -18.36 11.32 -6.89
CA VAL A 200 -19.05 10.19 -7.53
C VAL A 200 -19.82 10.66 -8.75
N ASP A 201 -20.53 11.80 -8.67
CA ASP A 201 -21.25 12.39 -9.79
C ASP A 201 -20.29 12.79 -10.92
N ALA A 202 -19.18 13.45 -10.59
CA ALA A 202 -18.12 13.80 -11.56
C ALA A 202 -17.48 12.58 -12.22
N TRP A 203 -17.26 11.50 -11.45
CA TRP A 203 -16.72 10.26 -11.98
C TRP A 203 -17.71 9.58 -12.93
N LYS A 204 -19.01 9.61 -12.61
CA LYS A 204 -20.06 9.13 -13.51
C LYS A 204 -20.08 9.91 -14.82
N GLU A 205 -20.15 11.23 -14.77
CA GLU A 205 -20.14 12.07 -15.98
C GLU A 205 -18.87 11.87 -16.81
N ALA A 206 -17.72 11.76 -16.17
CA ALA A 206 -16.47 11.48 -16.87
C ALA A 206 -16.50 10.12 -17.58
N ALA A 207 -17.07 9.08 -16.96
CA ALA A 207 -17.21 7.75 -17.58
C ALA A 207 -18.21 7.78 -18.75
N ASP A 208 -19.33 8.49 -18.58
CA ASP A 208 -20.38 8.63 -19.60
C ASP A 208 -19.88 9.39 -20.82
N ASP A 209 -19.22 10.54 -20.61
CA ASP A 209 -18.60 11.32 -21.68
C ASP A 209 -17.53 10.49 -22.40
N PHE A 210 -16.70 9.77 -21.65
CA PHE A 210 -15.63 8.96 -22.21
C PHE A 210 -16.16 7.83 -23.13
N LEU A 211 -17.30 7.24 -22.78
CA LEU A 211 -18.00 6.27 -23.65
C LEU A 211 -18.67 6.96 -24.86
N ASN A 212 -19.28 8.13 -24.65
CA ASN A 212 -19.97 8.88 -25.70
C ASN A 212 -19.04 9.45 -26.78
N TYR A 213 -17.77 9.71 -26.45
CA TYR A 213 -16.77 10.18 -27.43
C TYR A 213 -16.41 9.15 -28.51
N GLY A 214 -17.08 8.00 -28.55
CA GLY A 214 -16.87 6.99 -29.58
C GLY A 214 -15.52 6.31 -29.47
N ASN A 215 -14.91 6.32 -28.28
CA ASN A 215 -13.77 5.46 -28.01
C ASN A 215 -14.26 4.03 -28.23
N ASP A 216 -13.68 3.37 -29.23
CA ASP A 216 -14.03 2.00 -29.57
C ASP A 216 -13.88 1.17 -28.28
N PRO A 217 -14.90 0.41 -27.85
CA PRO A 217 -14.79 -0.44 -26.66
C PRO A 217 -13.62 -1.42 -26.75
N THR A 218 -13.10 -1.68 -27.96
CA THR A 218 -11.88 -2.48 -28.17
C THR A 218 -10.58 -1.75 -27.82
N GLU A 219 -10.57 -0.41 -27.83
CA GLU A 219 -9.41 0.39 -27.48
C GLU A 219 -9.28 0.50 -25.96
N LYS A 220 -8.20 -0.08 -25.45
CA LYS A 220 -7.92 -0.27 -24.03
C LYS A 220 -7.52 1.02 -23.33
N VAL A 221 -8.40 2.00 -23.26
CA VAL A 221 -8.09 3.30 -22.68
C VAL A 221 -8.70 3.42 -21.29
N LYS A 222 -7.82 3.62 -20.30
CA LYS A 222 -8.23 3.86 -18.92
C LYS A 222 -8.82 5.26 -18.80
N LEU A 223 -9.96 5.38 -18.11
CA LEU A 223 -10.58 6.66 -17.78
C LEU A 223 -9.55 7.63 -17.15
N PRO A 224 -9.23 8.77 -17.79
CA PRO A 224 -8.22 9.68 -17.29
C PRO A 224 -8.66 10.39 -16.00
N ASN A 225 -7.78 10.41 -14.98
CA ASN A 225 -8.11 11.05 -13.70
C ASN A 225 -8.26 12.58 -13.79
N TRP A 226 -7.66 13.21 -14.79
CA TRP A 226 -7.79 14.66 -15.00
C TRP A 226 -9.22 15.02 -15.43
N LEU A 227 -9.89 14.16 -16.20
CA LEU A 227 -11.28 14.36 -16.64
C LEU A 227 -12.23 14.30 -15.45
N ILE A 228 -12.03 13.34 -14.55
CA ILE A 228 -12.79 13.24 -13.29
C ILE A 228 -12.58 14.50 -12.42
N ARG A 229 -11.35 15.00 -12.33
CA ARG A 229 -11.09 16.26 -11.60
C ARG A 229 -11.81 17.43 -12.26
N GLN A 230 -11.76 17.54 -13.59
CA GLN A 230 -12.41 18.62 -14.32
C GLN A 230 -13.91 18.64 -14.02
N LYS A 231 -14.59 17.50 -14.22
CA LYS A 231 -16.02 17.35 -13.88
C LYS A 231 -16.32 17.66 -12.41
N PHE A 232 -15.42 17.29 -11.50
CA PHE A 232 -15.59 17.60 -10.08
C PHE A 232 -15.56 19.11 -9.81
N VAL A 233 -14.66 19.85 -10.48
CA VAL A 233 -14.62 21.31 -10.38
C VAL A 233 -15.83 21.95 -11.06
N ASP A 234 -16.27 21.44 -12.21
CA ASP A 234 -17.44 21.93 -12.95
C ASP A 234 -18.73 21.79 -12.13
N LEU A 235 -18.85 20.71 -11.33
CA LEU A 235 -19.96 20.48 -10.40
C LEU A 235 -19.84 21.29 -9.10
N GLY A 236 -18.90 22.23 -9.01
CA GLY A 236 -18.71 23.12 -7.85
C GLY A 236 -17.86 22.53 -6.73
N GLY A 237 -17.08 21.49 -7.00
CA GLY A 237 -16.08 20.97 -6.08
C GLY A 237 -14.87 21.90 -5.94
N SER A 238 -14.09 21.73 -4.86
CA SER A 238 -12.89 22.56 -4.62
C SER A 238 -11.84 22.40 -5.72
N GLY A 239 -11.41 23.53 -6.30
CA GLY A 239 -10.32 23.60 -7.28
C GLY A 239 -8.95 23.18 -6.74
N ASP A 240 -8.77 23.17 -5.41
CA ASP A 240 -7.50 22.83 -4.76
C ASP A 240 -7.17 21.33 -4.81
N ILE A 241 -8.15 20.50 -5.17
CA ILE A 241 -7.97 19.06 -5.27
C ILE A 241 -7.05 18.74 -6.45
N SER A 242 -5.88 18.16 -6.17
CA SER A 242 -4.92 17.81 -7.23
C SER A 242 -5.37 16.57 -8.02
N VAL A 243 -5.02 16.50 -9.31
CA VAL A 243 -5.27 15.32 -10.16
C VAL A 243 -4.68 14.05 -9.53
N GLY A 244 -3.51 14.16 -8.90
CA GLY A 244 -2.84 13.05 -8.21
C GLY A 244 -3.59 12.52 -6.99
N SER A 245 -4.52 13.29 -6.42
CA SER A 245 -5.32 12.86 -5.27
C SER A 245 -6.56 12.04 -5.68
N ILE A 246 -7.09 12.23 -6.89
CA ILE A 246 -8.29 11.54 -7.42
C ILE A 246 -8.17 10.01 -7.31
N PRO A 247 -7.06 9.34 -7.71
CA PRO A 247 -6.92 7.89 -7.55
C PRO A 247 -7.01 7.40 -6.09
N ALA A 248 -6.49 8.18 -5.14
CA ALA A 248 -6.59 7.83 -3.73
C ALA A 248 -8.04 7.92 -3.24
N LYS A 249 -8.77 8.96 -3.67
CA LYS A 249 -10.18 9.18 -3.33
C LYS A 249 -11.09 8.12 -3.97
N LYS A 250 -10.88 7.79 -5.25
CA LYS A 250 -11.55 6.66 -5.94
C LYS A 250 -11.38 5.35 -5.18
N ARG A 251 -10.15 5.02 -4.75
CA ARG A 251 -9.90 3.81 -3.95
C ARG A 251 -10.66 3.80 -2.64
N CYS A 252 -10.79 4.95 -1.96
CA CYS A 252 -11.60 5.05 -0.75
C CYS A 252 -13.09 4.78 -1.05
N VAL A 253 -13.64 5.34 -2.13
CA VAL A 253 -15.02 5.09 -2.58
C VAL A 253 -15.23 3.61 -2.91
N ILE A 254 -14.34 3.02 -3.72
CA ILE A 254 -14.41 1.59 -4.12
C ILE A 254 -14.35 0.67 -2.90
N HIS A 255 -13.44 0.92 -1.95
CA HIS A 255 -13.35 0.12 -0.73
C HIS A 255 -14.64 0.23 0.11
N SER A 256 -15.22 1.43 0.19
CA SER A 256 -16.49 1.65 0.91
C SER A 256 -17.65 0.92 0.22
N TYR A 257 -17.71 0.99 -1.10
CA TYR A 257 -18.69 0.27 -1.92
C TYR A 257 -18.58 -1.25 -1.77
N GLN A 258 -17.37 -1.81 -1.90
CA GLN A 258 -17.13 -3.26 -1.74
C GLN A 258 -17.52 -3.75 -0.34
N PHE A 259 -17.25 -2.93 0.68
CA PHE A 259 -17.66 -3.21 2.05
C PHE A 259 -19.18 -3.27 2.19
N ILE A 260 -19.90 -2.26 1.68
CA ILE A 260 -21.37 -2.22 1.72
C ILE A 260 -21.94 -3.40 0.95
N ARG A 261 -21.41 -3.70 -0.25
CA ARG A 261 -21.84 -4.84 -1.06
C ARG A 261 -21.73 -6.17 -0.31
N GLN A 262 -20.62 -6.41 0.41
CA GLN A 262 -20.46 -7.60 1.25
C GLN A 262 -21.47 -7.64 2.41
N CYS A 263 -21.77 -6.49 3.00
CA CYS A 263 -22.76 -6.40 4.08
C CYS A 263 -24.18 -6.64 3.57
N VAL A 264 -24.56 -6.06 2.42
CA VAL A 264 -25.85 -6.29 1.77
C VAL A 264 -26.05 -7.79 1.52
N THR A 265 -25.10 -8.46 0.88
CA THR A 265 -25.18 -9.91 0.64
C THR A 265 -25.27 -10.72 1.94
N GLY A 266 -24.58 -10.29 3.01
CA GLY A 266 -24.64 -10.95 4.31
C GLY A 266 -25.97 -10.77 5.04
N LEU A 267 -26.55 -9.57 4.99
CA LEU A 267 -27.85 -9.27 5.59
C LEU A 267 -28.99 -9.95 4.82
N GLU A 268 -28.95 -9.89 3.49
CA GLU A 268 -29.87 -10.62 2.61
C GLU A 268 -29.90 -12.13 2.93
N ALA A 269 -28.73 -12.73 3.19
CA ALA A 269 -28.62 -14.15 3.54
C ALA A 269 -29.08 -14.49 4.97
N LEU A 270 -29.07 -13.52 5.91
CA LEU A 270 -29.42 -13.75 7.31
C LEU A 270 -30.92 -13.57 7.56
N ASP A 271 -31.47 -12.42 7.16
CA ASP A 271 -32.85 -12.03 7.47
C ASP A 271 -33.55 -11.28 6.33
N GLY A 272 -32.88 -11.06 5.20
CA GLY A 272 -33.44 -10.29 4.09
C GLY A 272 -33.43 -8.78 4.30
N SER A 273 -32.77 -8.27 5.35
CA SER A 273 -32.71 -6.83 5.62
C SER A 273 -31.85 -6.10 4.59
N ASP A 274 -32.29 -4.91 4.20
CA ASP A 274 -31.49 -4.01 3.37
C ASP A 274 -30.53 -3.18 4.24
N TRP A 275 -29.27 -3.09 3.82
CA TRP A 275 -28.26 -2.23 4.45
C TRP A 275 -28.75 -0.78 4.61
N PHE A 276 -29.49 -0.26 3.63
CA PHE A 276 -29.92 1.14 3.62
C PHE A 276 -31.11 1.43 4.53
N ASP A 277 -31.81 0.40 5.01
CA ASP A 277 -32.92 0.54 5.96
C ASP A 277 -32.42 0.56 7.41
N LEU A 278 -31.17 0.17 7.63
CA LEU A 278 -30.51 0.28 8.92
C LEU A 278 -30.30 1.74 9.33
N SER A 279 -30.51 2.02 10.61
CA SER A 279 -30.22 3.33 11.18
C SER A 279 -28.74 3.67 11.01
N PHE A 280 -28.43 4.97 11.01
CA PHE A 280 -27.04 5.44 10.92
C PHE A 280 -26.13 4.78 11.97
N ASN A 281 -26.63 4.63 13.21
CA ASN A 281 -25.88 4.03 14.30
C ASN A 281 -25.56 2.54 14.05
N GLU A 282 -26.47 1.79 13.43
CA GLU A 282 -26.26 0.38 13.09
C GLU A 282 -25.24 0.23 11.97
N ARG A 283 -25.41 1.01 10.89
CA ARG A 283 -24.43 1.07 9.79
C ARG A 283 -23.04 1.43 10.29
N PHE A 284 -22.94 2.45 11.13
CA PHE A 284 -21.68 2.87 11.74
C PHE A 284 -21.05 1.78 12.63
N ARG A 285 -21.87 1.04 13.39
CA ARG A 285 -21.38 -0.08 14.22
C ARG A 285 -20.90 -1.25 13.37
N LEU A 286 -21.60 -1.61 12.30
CA LEU A 286 -21.18 -2.66 11.37
C LEU A 286 -19.88 -2.29 10.66
N GLN A 287 -19.79 -1.04 10.20
CA GLN A 287 -18.58 -0.47 9.61
C GLN A 287 -17.40 -0.50 10.59
N ARG A 288 -17.60 -0.17 11.88
CA ARG A 288 -16.55 -0.28 12.91
C ARG A 288 -16.11 -1.71 13.23
N LYS A 289 -17.02 -2.69 13.18
CA LYS A 289 -16.70 -4.09 13.53
C LYS A 289 -15.80 -4.75 12.49
N LEU A 290 -15.92 -4.35 11.23
CA LEU A 290 -15.24 -4.98 10.09
C LEU A 290 -14.02 -4.17 9.60
N VAL A 291 -13.99 -2.86 9.82
CA VAL A 291 -12.78 -2.06 9.66
C VAL A 291 -11.84 -2.44 10.80
N SER A 292 -10.82 -3.26 10.47
CA SER A 292 -9.77 -3.64 11.41
C SER A 292 -9.32 -2.40 12.19
N PRO A 293 -9.20 -2.46 13.53
CA PRO A 293 -8.67 -1.35 14.33
C PRO A 293 -7.31 -0.84 13.86
N LYS A 294 -6.62 -1.62 13.01
CA LYS A 294 -5.31 -1.31 12.42
C LYS A 294 -5.38 -0.59 11.07
N SER A 295 -6.50 -0.60 10.34
CA SER A 295 -6.62 0.20 9.11
C SER A 295 -7.04 1.62 9.49
N SER A 296 -6.06 2.53 9.58
CA SER A 296 -6.34 3.97 9.78
C SER A 296 -7.04 4.61 8.59
N GLN A 297 -7.23 3.87 7.49
CA GLN A 297 -8.27 4.16 6.51
C GLN A 297 -9.61 3.91 7.19
N ARG A 298 -10.07 4.90 7.96
CA ARG A 298 -11.50 5.06 8.21
C ARG A 298 -12.16 4.99 6.84
N VAL A 299 -13.06 4.04 6.67
CA VAL A 299 -14.04 4.05 5.57
C VAL A 299 -14.81 5.36 5.80
N GLY A 300 -14.34 6.44 5.17
CA GLY A 300 -14.71 7.82 5.49
C GLY A 300 -15.67 8.41 4.48
N CYS A 301 -16.13 7.60 3.54
CA CYS A 301 -17.16 7.97 2.58
C CYS A 301 -18.47 7.36 3.07
N GLU A 302 -19.37 8.20 3.56
CA GLU A 302 -20.75 7.80 3.83
C GLU A 302 -21.47 7.70 2.48
N LEU A 303 -21.93 6.49 2.14
CA LEU A 303 -22.63 6.22 0.90
C LEU A 303 -24.13 6.07 1.19
N ASP A 304 -24.93 6.95 0.61
CA ASP A 304 -26.37 6.77 0.55
C ASP A 304 -26.76 5.75 -0.54
N ARG A 305 -28.04 5.37 -0.56
CA ARG A 305 -28.58 4.37 -1.51
C ARG A 305 -28.37 4.81 -2.96
N GLU A 306 -28.62 6.08 -3.25
CA GLU A 306 -28.45 6.66 -4.59
C GLU A 306 -26.99 6.59 -5.05
N THR A 307 -26.06 7.04 -4.21
CA THR A 307 -24.62 7.05 -4.48
C THR A 307 -24.08 5.63 -4.64
N TYR A 308 -24.59 4.66 -3.87
CA TYR A 308 -24.24 3.25 -4.04
C TYR A 308 -24.63 2.70 -5.42
N HIS A 309 -25.85 2.98 -5.89
CA HIS A 309 -26.28 2.58 -7.23
C HIS A 309 -25.48 3.30 -8.32
N LYS A 310 -25.16 4.59 -8.14
CA LYS A 310 -24.26 5.31 -9.05
C LYS A 310 -22.89 4.64 -9.14
N ILE A 311 -22.28 4.30 -8.00
CA ILE A 311 -20.98 3.62 -7.98
C ILE A 311 -21.07 2.24 -8.65
N THR A 312 -22.18 1.51 -8.47
CA THR A 312 -22.42 0.23 -9.17
C THR A 312 -22.35 0.43 -10.68
N SER A 313 -23.11 1.39 -11.20
CA SER A 313 -23.12 1.72 -12.64
C SER A 313 -21.76 2.22 -13.15
N ILE A 314 -21.04 3.03 -12.35
CA ILE A 314 -19.69 3.48 -12.70
C ILE A 314 -18.72 2.31 -12.81
N ILE A 315 -18.76 1.37 -11.87
CA ILE A 315 -17.87 0.20 -11.87
C ILE A 315 -18.18 -0.69 -13.06
N GLU A 316 -19.46 -0.90 -13.41
CA GLU A 316 -19.85 -1.64 -14.62
C GLU A 316 -19.31 -0.97 -15.89
N LYS A 317 -19.43 0.36 -16.01
CA LYS A 317 -18.87 1.11 -17.15
C LYS A 317 -17.34 1.09 -17.18
N GLU A 318 -16.66 1.22 -16.04
CA GLU A 318 -15.20 1.08 -15.98
C GLU A 318 -14.75 -0.35 -16.25
N ASP A 319 -15.54 -1.35 -15.87
CA ASP A 319 -15.32 -2.75 -16.22
C ASP A 319 -15.60 -2.99 -17.71
N GLU A 320 -16.51 -2.29 -18.38
CA GLU A 320 -16.64 -2.35 -19.85
C GLU A 320 -15.41 -1.76 -20.54
N LEU A 321 -14.93 -0.60 -20.07
CA LEU A 321 -13.67 0.01 -20.51
C LEU A 321 -12.44 -0.87 -20.18
N GLY A 322 -12.54 -1.70 -19.14
CA GLY A 322 -11.46 -2.52 -18.58
C GLY A 322 -11.51 -4.01 -18.95
N ALA A 323 -12.63 -4.58 -19.36
CA ALA A 323 -12.81 -5.99 -19.69
C ALA A 323 -12.05 -6.34 -20.97
N VAL A 324 -11.83 -5.36 -21.83
CA VAL A 324 -10.92 -5.51 -22.97
C VAL A 324 -9.45 -5.42 -22.52
N THR A 325 -9.14 -4.76 -21.40
CA THR A 325 -7.85 -4.91 -20.70
C THR A 325 -7.80 -6.21 -19.92
N GLY A 326 -7.62 -7.29 -20.69
CA GLY A 326 -7.41 -8.66 -20.21
C GLY A 326 -6.71 -8.66 -18.85
N GLN A 327 -7.44 -9.21 -17.86
CA GLN A 327 -6.96 -9.47 -16.51
C GLN A 327 -5.46 -9.67 -16.58
N LYS A 328 -4.68 -8.76 -15.98
CA LYS A 328 -3.23 -8.90 -15.84
C LYS A 328 -2.97 -10.36 -15.57
N ARG A 329 -2.42 -11.08 -16.56
CA ARG A 329 -2.15 -12.52 -16.48
C ARG A 329 -1.61 -12.73 -15.09
N LYS A 330 -2.39 -13.39 -14.22
CA LYS A 330 -1.95 -13.76 -12.87
C LYS A 330 -0.57 -14.32 -13.09
N ARG A 331 0.46 -13.57 -12.69
CA ARG A 331 1.84 -13.97 -12.88
C ARG A 331 1.91 -15.31 -12.18
N SER A 332 1.94 -16.37 -12.97
CA SER A 332 1.72 -17.73 -12.52
C SER A 332 2.61 -17.91 -11.31
N HIS A 333 2.02 -18.18 -10.16
CA HIS A 333 2.78 -18.51 -8.97
C HIS A 333 3.80 -19.56 -9.40
N LYS A 334 5.08 -19.16 -9.36
CA LYS A 334 6.22 -19.99 -9.68
C LYS A 334 6.02 -21.29 -8.92
N LYS A 335 5.74 -22.39 -9.64
CA LYS A 335 5.59 -23.74 -9.09
C LYS A 335 6.69 -23.92 -8.05
N ALA A 336 6.30 -24.11 -6.79
CA ALA A 336 7.22 -24.46 -5.73
C ALA A 336 7.97 -25.71 -6.19
N ARG A 337 9.28 -25.59 -6.36
CA ARG A 337 10.19 -26.69 -6.64
C ARG A 337 10.06 -27.66 -5.46
N LYS A 338 9.69 -28.91 -5.74
CA LYS A 338 9.63 -30.00 -4.77
C LYS A 338 10.98 -30.09 -4.04
N PRO A 339 11.02 -30.30 -2.71
CA PRO A 339 12.26 -30.59 -2.02
C PRO A 339 12.76 -31.97 -2.47
N SER A 340 13.87 -31.99 -3.20
CA SER A 340 14.60 -33.22 -3.49
C SER A 340 15.21 -33.76 -2.19
N VAL A 341 14.94 -35.03 -1.95
CA VAL A 341 15.54 -35.86 -0.90
C VAL A 341 17.06 -35.91 -1.13
N ALA A 342 17.82 -35.48 -0.14
CA ALA A 342 19.26 -35.68 -0.09
C ALA A 342 19.52 -37.02 0.61
N SER A 343 20.19 -37.93 -0.10
CA SER A 343 20.79 -39.13 0.46
C SER A 343 22.30 -38.94 0.45
N ASP A 344 22.92 -39.06 1.63
CA ASP A 344 24.36 -39.10 1.86
C ASP A 344 24.97 -40.40 1.30
N VAL A 345 26.03 -40.31 0.49
CA VAL A 345 27.16 -41.28 0.46
C VAL A 345 28.42 -40.56 -0.07
N PRO A 346 29.61 -40.74 0.55
CA PRO A 346 30.88 -40.14 0.10
C PRO A 346 31.79 -41.13 -0.66
N SER A 347 32.54 -40.66 -1.66
CA SER A 347 33.92 -41.14 -1.94
C SER A 347 34.61 -40.38 -3.06
N GLU A 348 35.94 -40.32 -2.92
CA GLU A 348 36.93 -39.61 -3.73
C GLU A 348 37.23 -40.28 -5.09
N GLU A 349 37.87 -39.47 -5.96
CA GLU A 349 39.12 -39.80 -6.69
C GLU A 349 39.09 -39.62 -8.24
N SER A 350 39.89 -38.63 -8.68
CA SER A 350 40.66 -38.49 -9.95
C SER A 350 40.01 -38.21 -11.34
N LEU A 351 40.26 -36.98 -11.83
CA LEU A 351 40.77 -36.44 -13.15
C LEU A 351 40.50 -37.18 -14.52
N PRO A 352 40.88 -36.63 -15.71
CA PRO A 352 40.01 -35.82 -16.58
C PRO A 352 39.93 -36.30 -18.05
N ARG A 353 38.81 -36.07 -18.78
CA ARG A 353 38.83 -36.03 -20.25
C ARG A 353 37.52 -35.47 -20.86
N SER A 354 37.64 -34.40 -21.63
CA SER A 354 36.71 -34.01 -22.71
C SER A 354 36.90 -34.96 -23.92
N PRO A 355 36.07 -34.97 -25.00
CA PRO A 355 35.00 -34.03 -25.39
C PRO A 355 33.67 -34.67 -25.88
N SER A 356 32.68 -33.81 -26.12
CA SER A 356 31.37 -34.01 -26.79
C SER A 356 31.47 -34.80 -28.13
N PRO A 357 30.39 -35.40 -28.71
CA PRO A 357 29.17 -34.67 -29.13
C PRO A 357 27.81 -35.44 -29.17
N SER A 358 26.76 -34.63 -29.34
CA SER A 358 25.48 -34.90 -30.07
C SER A 358 24.26 -35.48 -29.34
N PRO A 359 23.04 -35.11 -29.82
CA PRO A 359 21.79 -35.14 -29.05
C PRO A 359 20.92 -36.35 -29.41
N SER A 360 20.53 -37.14 -28.41
CA SER A 360 19.50 -38.17 -28.57
C SER A 360 18.13 -37.60 -28.25
N ARG A 361 17.29 -37.70 -29.27
CA ARG A 361 15.84 -37.57 -29.29
C ARG A 361 15.28 -38.86 -28.71
N ASP A 362 14.70 -38.80 -27.52
CA ASP A 362 13.89 -39.90 -26.98
C ASP A 362 12.45 -39.43 -26.82
N GLU A 363 11.61 -40.11 -27.59
CA GLU A 363 10.17 -40.14 -27.46
C GLU A 363 9.85 -41.19 -26.40
N GLU A 364 9.13 -40.81 -25.35
CA GLU A 364 8.45 -41.74 -24.44
C GLU A 364 6.97 -41.36 -24.39
N GLU A 365 6.25 -41.89 -25.37
CA GLU A 365 5.20 -42.89 -25.14
C GLU A 365 4.70 -43.00 -23.68
N MET A 366 3.61 -42.31 -23.37
CA MET A 366 2.68 -42.75 -22.33
C MET A 366 1.32 -43.03 -22.95
N SER A 367 1.11 -44.32 -23.20
CA SER A 367 -0.16 -44.97 -23.38
C SER A 367 -1.04 -44.78 -22.14
N ASP A 368 -2.31 -44.40 -22.33
CA ASP A 368 -3.38 -44.73 -21.39
C ASP A 368 -4.63 -45.14 -22.20
N PRO A 369 -5.34 -46.22 -21.82
CA PRO A 369 -6.20 -46.97 -22.72
C PRO A 369 -7.67 -46.54 -22.65
N GLU A 370 -8.38 -46.96 -23.69
CA GLU A 370 -9.82 -47.29 -23.69
C GLU A 370 -10.80 -46.22 -23.17
N GLU A 371 -11.46 -45.53 -24.11
CA GLU A 371 -12.91 -45.49 -24.05
C GLU A 371 -13.54 -45.55 -25.44
N SER A 372 -14.29 -46.63 -25.64
CA SER A 372 -14.86 -47.09 -26.90
C SER A 372 -16.13 -46.31 -27.23
N GLN A 373 -16.25 -45.69 -28.41
CA GLN A 373 -17.55 -45.39 -29.03
C GLN A 373 -17.49 -45.30 -30.57
N PRO A 374 -18.61 -45.56 -31.28
CA PRO A 374 -18.61 -46.40 -32.46
C PRO A 374 -18.51 -45.66 -33.80
N ARG A 375 -17.91 -46.38 -34.74
CA ARG A 375 -17.87 -46.19 -36.19
C ARG A 375 -19.12 -45.52 -36.78
N ARG A 376 -18.95 -44.33 -37.34
CA ARG A 376 -19.70 -43.89 -38.52
C ARG A 376 -18.77 -43.86 -39.72
N ARG A 377 -18.93 -44.86 -40.58
CA ARG A 377 -18.44 -44.87 -41.95
C ARG A 377 -19.03 -43.66 -42.68
N TYR A 378 -18.20 -42.76 -43.16
CA TYR A 378 -18.52 -41.92 -44.30
C TYR A 378 -17.40 -42.03 -45.33
N ALA A 379 -17.84 -42.28 -46.55
CA ALA A 379 -17.06 -42.59 -47.72
C ALA A 379 -16.13 -41.42 -48.11
N HIS A 380 -14.92 -41.78 -48.54
CA HIS A 380 -14.05 -40.90 -49.30
C HIS A 380 -14.71 -40.52 -50.64
N PRO A 381 -14.76 -39.23 -51.01
CA PRO A 381 -14.80 -38.82 -52.41
C PRO A 381 -13.38 -38.74 -52.99
N PRO A 382 -13.25 -38.89 -54.32
CA PRO A 382 -11.97 -39.10 -54.99
C PRO A 382 -11.21 -37.78 -55.22
N VAL A 383 -9.88 -37.91 -55.16
CA VAL A 383 -8.88 -37.27 -56.03
C VAL A 383 -9.42 -36.16 -56.93
N TYR A 384 -9.16 -34.91 -56.54
CA TYR A 384 -9.11 -33.78 -57.46
C TYR A 384 -7.68 -33.25 -57.48
N GLU A 385 -7.05 -33.49 -58.63
CA GLU A 385 -6.06 -32.69 -59.34
C GLU A 385 -5.35 -31.59 -58.54
N ASP A 386 -4.07 -31.87 -58.29
CA ASP A 386 -2.89 -31.03 -58.59
C ASP A 386 -3.20 -29.69 -59.29
N MET A 387 -3.83 -28.78 -58.54
CA MET A 387 -3.95 -27.38 -58.92
C MET A 387 -2.64 -26.73 -58.52
N ASP A 388 -1.79 -26.50 -59.53
CA ASP A 388 -0.67 -25.57 -59.56
C ASP A 388 -0.69 -24.68 -58.31
N GLU A 389 0.08 -25.08 -57.29
CA GLU A 389 0.37 -24.24 -56.14
C GLU A 389 1.05 -23.01 -56.71
N SER A 390 0.23 -21.97 -56.89
CA SER A 390 0.59 -20.63 -57.34
C SER A 390 1.95 -20.29 -56.75
N GLN A 391 2.99 -20.43 -57.57
CA GLN A 391 4.37 -20.13 -57.26
C GLN A 391 4.44 -18.62 -57.09
N VAL A 392 4.00 -18.15 -55.93
CA VAL A 392 4.16 -16.76 -55.50
C VAL A 392 5.67 -16.55 -55.52
N ASP A 393 6.13 -15.79 -56.51
CA ASP A 393 7.52 -15.59 -56.83
C ASP A 393 8.26 -15.22 -55.55
N GLU A 394 9.16 -16.11 -55.10
CA GLU A 394 9.92 -15.97 -53.87
C GLU A 394 10.66 -14.62 -53.82
N LYS A 395 11.04 -14.10 -55.00
CA LYS A 395 11.63 -12.77 -55.16
C LYS A 395 10.68 -11.63 -54.80
N VAL A 396 9.38 -11.78 -55.06
CA VAL A 396 8.37 -10.78 -54.66
C VAL A 396 8.25 -10.76 -53.14
N ILE A 397 8.25 -11.92 -52.48
CA ILE A 397 8.23 -12.00 -51.01
C ILE A 397 9.51 -11.41 -50.42
N GLU A 398 10.67 -11.74 -50.97
CA GLU A 398 11.97 -11.20 -50.53
C GLU A 398 12.02 -9.67 -50.70
N SER A 399 11.59 -9.14 -51.85
CA SER A 399 11.52 -7.69 -52.09
C SER A 399 10.55 -6.97 -51.15
N LEU A 400 9.44 -7.60 -50.77
CA LEU A 400 8.46 -7.05 -49.84
C LEU A 400 9.03 -7.00 -48.42
N LEU A 401 9.75 -8.05 -48.01
CA LEU A 401 10.41 -8.10 -46.71
C LEU A 401 11.55 -7.08 -46.62
N GLU A 402 12.35 -6.94 -47.68
CA GLU A 402 13.41 -5.93 -47.76
C GLU A 402 12.84 -4.51 -47.67
N ALA A 403 11.78 -4.21 -48.42
CA ALA A 403 11.10 -2.92 -48.37
C ALA A 403 10.49 -2.63 -46.99
N GLN A 404 9.90 -3.64 -46.34
CA GLN A 404 9.37 -3.50 -44.98
C GLN A 404 10.48 -3.25 -43.96
N ASN A 405 11.62 -3.94 -44.08
CA ASN A 405 12.76 -3.75 -43.19
C ASN A 405 13.39 -2.36 -43.38
N ALA A 406 13.57 -1.89 -44.62
CA ALA A 406 14.06 -0.55 -44.91
C ALA A 406 13.14 0.54 -44.32
N ARG A 407 11.82 0.36 -44.42
CA ARG A 407 10.85 1.28 -43.81
C ARG A 407 10.95 1.30 -42.28
N PHE A 408 11.16 0.14 -41.65
CA PHE A 408 11.35 0.06 -40.20
C PHE A 408 12.65 0.73 -39.76
N GLU A 409 13.74 0.53 -40.49
CA GLU A 409 15.03 1.18 -40.23
C GLU A 409 14.93 2.70 -40.34
N GLN A 410 14.24 3.22 -41.36
CA GLN A 410 13.97 4.65 -41.52
C GLN A 410 13.16 5.19 -40.34
N LEU A 411 12.08 4.53 -39.95
CA LEU A 411 11.26 4.95 -38.81
C LEU A 411 12.08 5.01 -37.50
N MET A 412 12.97 4.04 -37.30
CA MET A 412 13.86 4.02 -36.14
C MET A 412 14.94 5.12 -36.22
N HIS A 413 15.37 5.52 -37.41
CA HIS A 413 16.24 6.67 -37.61
C HIS A 413 15.52 7.97 -37.23
N ASP A 414 14.33 8.20 -37.79
CA ASP A 414 13.53 9.41 -37.55
C ASP A 414 13.20 9.57 -36.06
N LEU A 415 12.86 8.49 -35.36
CA LEU A 415 12.58 8.51 -33.92
C LEU A 415 13.83 8.86 -33.08
N ARG A 416 15.03 8.45 -33.52
CA ARG A 416 16.28 8.84 -32.84
C ARG A 416 16.59 10.32 -33.07
N GLU A 417 16.34 10.81 -34.27
CA GLU A 417 16.54 12.22 -34.63
C GLU A 417 15.55 13.13 -33.87
N GLU A 418 14.28 12.77 -33.82
CA GLU A 418 13.24 13.48 -33.04
C GLU A 418 13.62 13.54 -31.56
N ARG A 419 14.06 12.43 -30.98
CA ARG A 419 14.54 12.39 -29.58
C ARG A 419 15.80 13.23 -29.36
N MET A 420 16.65 13.40 -30.36
CA MET A 420 17.82 14.26 -30.28
C MET A 420 17.40 15.74 -30.29
N GLU A 421 16.49 16.12 -31.18
CA GLU A 421 16.01 17.50 -31.26
C GLU A 421 15.20 17.88 -30.01
N GLU A 422 14.39 16.96 -29.46
CA GLU A 422 13.67 17.15 -28.18
C GLU A 422 14.64 17.44 -27.03
N ARG A 423 15.78 16.72 -26.94
CA ARG A 423 16.81 17.00 -25.93
C ARG A 423 17.47 18.36 -26.14
N LYS A 424 17.75 18.72 -27.38
CA LYS A 424 18.35 20.01 -27.73
C LYS A 424 17.41 21.17 -27.38
N GLN A 425 16.12 21.03 -27.66
CA GLN A 425 15.09 21.99 -27.27
C GLN A 425 14.97 22.10 -25.74
N ASN A 426 14.92 20.97 -25.03
CA ASN A 426 14.88 20.95 -23.57
C ASN A 426 16.14 21.62 -22.96
N GLN A 427 17.31 21.37 -23.53
CA GLN A 427 18.56 22.01 -23.10
C GLN A 427 18.52 23.53 -23.34
N ALA A 428 18.03 23.99 -24.50
CA ALA A 428 17.89 25.40 -24.83
C ALA A 428 16.92 26.10 -23.86
N MET A 429 15.76 25.49 -23.58
CA MET A 429 14.79 25.99 -22.62
C MET A 429 15.38 26.11 -21.20
N LEU A 430 16.15 25.12 -20.74
CA LEU A 430 16.81 25.18 -19.44
C LEU A 430 17.86 26.30 -19.36
N LEU A 431 18.63 26.50 -20.44
CA LEU A 431 19.59 27.61 -20.53
C LEU A 431 18.87 28.97 -20.52
N GLU A 432 17.73 29.08 -21.18
CA GLU A 432 16.90 30.28 -21.15
C GLU A 432 16.38 30.58 -19.73
N ILE A 433 15.89 29.55 -19.01
CA ILE A 433 15.48 29.69 -17.60
C ILE A 433 16.65 30.13 -16.72
N LEU A 434 17.86 29.60 -16.96
CA LEU A 434 19.06 29.98 -16.22
C LEU A 434 19.49 31.43 -16.50
N HIS A 435 19.44 31.88 -17.75
CA HIS A 435 19.72 33.28 -18.10
C HIS A 435 18.70 34.24 -17.49
N GLN A 436 17.41 33.86 -17.50
CA GLN A 436 16.36 34.65 -16.87
C GLN A 436 16.61 34.77 -15.35
N ARG A 437 17.04 33.70 -14.69
CA ARG A 437 17.32 33.67 -13.23
C ARG A 437 18.47 34.56 -12.73
N THR A 438 19.12 35.37 -13.55
CA THR A 438 20.08 36.37 -13.05
C THR A 438 19.29 37.43 -12.27
N PRO A 439 19.29 37.41 -10.92
CA PRO A 439 18.38 38.25 -10.18
C PRO A 439 18.86 39.71 -10.24
N PRO A 440 17.95 40.69 -10.40
CA PRO A 440 18.32 42.09 -10.18
C PRO A 440 18.82 42.25 -8.74
N GLU A 441 19.85 43.09 -8.54
CA GLU A 441 20.53 43.28 -7.24
C GLU A 441 19.60 43.82 -6.14
N ASP A 442 18.42 44.33 -6.50
CA ASP A 442 17.42 44.88 -5.57
C ASP A 442 16.44 43.79 -5.05
N PRO A 443 16.49 43.43 -3.75
CA PRO A 443 15.65 42.38 -3.15
C PRO A 443 14.15 42.61 -3.28
N ARG A 444 13.69 43.86 -3.44
CA ARG A 444 12.26 44.19 -3.56
C ARG A 444 11.68 43.88 -4.94
N GLN A 445 12.51 43.89 -5.99
CA GLN A 445 12.08 43.54 -7.35
C GLN A 445 12.04 42.02 -7.57
N ASN A 446 12.74 41.25 -6.73
CA ASN A 446 12.86 39.81 -6.86
C ASN A 446 11.52 39.06 -6.70
N ALA A 447 10.63 39.51 -5.81
CA ALA A 447 9.32 38.86 -5.61
C ALA A 447 8.43 38.98 -6.85
N PHE A 448 8.30 40.19 -7.41
CA PHE A 448 7.52 40.44 -8.62
C PHE A 448 8.12 39.75 -9.85
N TYR A 449 9.46 39.72 -9.94
CA TYR A 449 10.18 39.00 -10.97
C TYR A 449 9.89 37.49 -10.93
N MET A 450 9.96 36.87 -9.74
CA MET A 450 9.66 35.45 -9.56
C MET A 450 8.20 35.10 -9.87
N GLU A 451 7.25 35.96 -9.49
CA GLU A 451 5.83 35.78 -9.82
C GLU A 451 5.57 35.86 -11.33
N THR A 452 6.22 36.82 -12.00
CA THR A 452 6.17 36.94 -13.47
C THR A 452 6.79 35.73 -14.17
N LEU A 453 7.92 35.24 -13.65
CA LEU A 453 8.61 34.06 -14.18
C LEU A 453 7.75 32.80 -14.04
N VAL A 454 7.13 32.59 -12.88
CA VAL A 454 6.22 31.45 -12.65
C VAL A 454 5.00 31.53 -13.57
N SER A 455 4.43 32.73 -13.73
CA SER A 455 3.28 32.95 -14.63
C SER A 455 3.62 32.62 -16.08
N LYS A 456 4.79 33.06 -16.57
CA LYS A 456 5.28 32.72 -17.91
C LYS A 456 5.54 31.22 -18.08
N GLN A 457 6.13 30.56 -17.07
CA GLN A 457 6.33 29.11 -17.13
C GLN A 457 5.01 28.34 -17.17
N GLN A 458 4.00 28.81 -16.43
CA GLN A 458 2.66 28.22 -16.46
C GLN A 458 2.00 28.40 -17.83
N GLU A 459 2.10 29.58 -18.44
CA GLU A 459 1.59 29.87 -19.78
C GLU A 459 2.26 28.98 -20.84
N GLN A 460 3.60 28.89 -20.85
CA GLN A 460 4.34 28.01 -21.75
C GLN A 460 3.93 26.54 -21.63
N LEU A 461 3.68 26.06 -20.40
CA LEU A 461 3.20 24.69 -20.16
C LEU A 461 1.80 24.48 -20.73
N MET A 462 0.91 25.48 -20.60
CA MET A 462 -0.44 25.44 -21.15
C MET A 462 -0.43 25.43 -22.68
N ASP A 463 0.42 26.24 -23.31
CA ASP A 463 0.59 26.26 -24.76
C ASP A 463 1.10 24.92 -25.29
N LEU A 464 2.08 24.31 -24.60
CA LEU A 464 2.58 22.98 -24.95
C LEU A 464 1.48 21.91 -24.87
N PHE A 465 0.64 21.94 -23.83
CA PHE A 465 -0.49 21.02 -23.73
C PHE A 465 -1.53 21.26 -24.83
N ALA A 466 -1.82 22.51 -25.17
CA ALA A 466 -2.73 22.85 -26.26
C ALA A 466 -2.20 22.34 -27.61
N GLN A 467 -0.89 22.50 -27.87
CA GLN A 467 -0.23 21.97 -29.06
C GLN A 467 -0.32 20.44 -29.13
N MET A 468 0.05 19.74 -28.06
CA MET A 468 -0.05 18.26 -28.02
C MET A 468 -1.48 17.76 -28.24
N HIS A 469 -2.48 18.49 -27.73
CA HIS A 469 -3.88 18.16 -27.98
C HIS A 469 -4.26 18.34 -29.45
N LYS A 470 -3.80 19.43 -30.07
CA LYS A 470 -4.02 19.70 -31.50
C LYS A 470 -3.36 18.64 -32.39
N GLU A 471 -2.11 18.25 -32.10
CA GLU A 471 -1.40 17.21 -32.85
C GLU A 471 -2.12 15.86 -32.76
N ARG A 472 -2.51 15.42 -31.55
CA ARG A 472 -3.28 14.18 -31.39
C ARG A 472 -4.62 14.22 -32.12
N GLN A 473 -5.26 15.39 -32.19
CA GLN A 473 -6.51 15.53 -32.92
C GLN A 473 -6.28 15.43 -34.43
N GLN A 474 -5.20 16.03 -34.94
CA GLN A 474 -4.80 15.89 -36.34
C GLN A 474 -4.49 14.44 -36.70
N GLU A 475 -3.74 13.71 -35.86
CA GLU A 475 -3.44 12.29 -36.08
C GLU A 475 -4.71 11.43 -36.20
N ARG A 476 -5.75 11.74 -35.41
CA ARG A 476 -7.06 11.06 -35.49
C ARG A 476 -7.77 11.39 -36.79
N GLU A 477 -7.76 12.66 -37.19
CA GLU A 477 -8.37 13.10 -38.46
C GLU A 477 -7.68 12.45 -39.66
N ASP A 478 -6.35 12.36 -39.64
CA ASP A 478 -5.54 11.69 -40.66
C ASP A 478 -5.81 10.18 -40.71
N PHE A 479 -5.92 9.54 -39.54
CA PHE A 479 -6.30 8.13 -39.44
C PHE A 479 -7.71 7.88 -40.02
N HIS A 480 -8.69 8.72 -39.68
CA HIS A 480 -10.03 8.63 -40.27
C HIS A 480 -10.04 8.93 -41.77
N ALA A 481 -9.21 9.85 -42.25
CA ALA A 481 -9.03 10.09 -43.68
C ALA A 481 -8.48 8.84 -44.39
N LEU A 482 -7.48 8.17 -43.81
CA LEU A 482 -6.91 6.93 -44.35
C LEU A 482 -7.96 5.81 -44.39
N LEU A 483 -8.75 5.63 -43.33
CA LEU A 483 -9.84 4.65 -43.32
C LEU A 483 -10.86 4.92 -44.42
N ARG A 484 -11.25 6.17 -44.64
CA ARG A 484 -12.15 6.55 -45.75
C ARG A 484 -11.54 6.25 -47.12
N GLN A 485 -10.23 6.42 -47.30
CA GLN A 485 -9.54 6.04 -48.55
C GLN A 485 -9.53 4.52 -48.75
N LEU A 486 -9.28 3.74 -47.69
CA LEU A 486 -9.29 2.28 -47.77
C LEU A 486 -10.69 1.71 -48.06
N CYS A 487 -11.74 2.29 -47.48
CA CYS A 487 -13.12 1.87 -47.72
C CYS A 487 -13.67 2.30 -49.08
N SER A 488 -13.15 3.37 -49.69
CA SER A 488 -13.61 3.88 -50.99
C SER A 488 -12.90 3.24 -52.19
N ARG A 489 -11.88 2.40 -51.97
CA ARG A 489 -11.18 1.71 -53.05
C ARG A 489 -12.10 0.66 -53.71
N PRO A 490 -12.41 0.75 -55.01
CA PRO A 490 -13.25 -0.23 -55.69
C PRO A 490 -12.62 -1.61 -55.57
N ARG A 491 -13.40 -2.62 -55.15
CA ARG A 491 -12.99 -4.02 -55.24
C ARG A 491 -12.96 -4.36 -56.74
N LEU A 492 -11.75 -4.42 -57.30
CA LEU A 492 -11.48 -4.88 -58.66
C LEU A 492 -11.58 -6.40 -58.76
#